data_AF-A0A497IH39-F1
#
_entry.id   AF-A0A497IH39-F1
#
_cell.length_a   1.000
_cell.length_b   1.000
_cell.length_c   1.000
_cell.angle_alpha   90.00
_cell.angle_beta   90.00
_cell.angle_gamma   90.00
#
_symmetry.space_group_name_H-M   'P 1'
#
loop_
_entity.id
_entity.type
_entity.pdbx_description
1 polymer ?
#
loop_
_entity_poly.entity_id
_entity_poly.type
_entity_poly.pdbx_seq_one_letter_code
_entity_poly.pdbx_strand_id
1 'polypeptide(L)'
;MLLQEELNIFRAILDDRALNLSNRIKSLQRMMQETPKQIEFFKDEKKGEQTELFDQKEKIKKELEKLKEELENVKEARQALKGIHDKPFVWDIDFAEIFSGEKNGFDIVIGNPPYVRQEKIAPPLVPKEKVTNEMKRTYKDKLESSIKAHFERRLPKKLDKKSDLYIYFYFHGLTLLNSKGTFCFITSNSWLDVGYGKDLQQFLLENVHIKAIYDNSAKRSFTQADINTIIVVFSAPLKQRGEGLSNYAKFVLFKKPFEDVLTSQNLIEIENVKDTLNTDSYRVISVPQKKLFEEGWEYPEDITENHKKAFKFNIGKYTGNKWGGKYLRAPDIFFTILEKAKRYRFFEYNGKIVIVEDITEMVEE
;
A
#
# COMPACT_ATOMS: atom_id res chain seq x y z
N MET A 1 -23.21 -19.80 26.49
CA MET A 1 -22.05 -20.45 27.15
C MET A 1 -20.79 -20.20 26.33
N LEU A 2 -20.72 -20.63 25.07
CA LEU A 2 -19.62 -20.33 24.13
C LEU A 2 -19.26 -18.84 24.01
N LEU A 3 -20.23 -17.95 23.80
CA LEU A 3 -19.97 -16.51 23.63
C LEU A 3 -19.29 -15.86 24.85
N GLN A 4 -19.63 -16.32 26.06
CA GLN A 4 -19.04 -15.82 27.30
C GLN A 4 -17.62 -16.36 27.50
N GLU A 5 -17.38 -17.62 27.14
CA GLU A 5 -16.04 -18.21 27.13
C GLU A 5 -15.14 -17.53 26.10
N GLU A 6 -15.63 -17.28 24.90
CA GLU A 6 -14.90 -16.54 23.86
C GLU A 6 -14.61 -15.09 24.27
N LEU A 7 -15.56 -14.38 24.89
CA LEU A 7 -15.32 -13.05 25.46
C LEU A 7 -14.27 -13.11 26.57
N ASN A 8 -14.24 -14.16 27.38
CA ASN A 8 -13.22 -14.34 28.41
C ASN A 8 -11.85 -14.62 27.80
N ILE A 9 -11.77 -15.41 26.71
CA ILE A 9 -10.55 -15.61 25.93
C ILE A 9 -10.08 -14.29 25.34
N PHE A 10 -10.97 -13.49 24.75
CA PHE A 10 -10.65 -12.18 24.19
C PHE A 10 -10.04 -11.25 25.25
N ARG A 11 -10.69 -11.22 26.42
CA ARG A 11 -10.22 -10.45 27.58
C ARG A 11 -8.85 -10.92 28.04
N ALA A 12 -8.63 -12.24 28.12
CA ALA A 12 -7.34 -12.82 28.49
C ALA A 12 -6.23 -12.49 27.47
N ILE A 13 -6.52 -12.52 26.17
CA ILE A 13 -5.56 -12.15 25.11
C ILE A 13 -5.17 -10.68 25.21
N LEU A 14 -6.14 -9.77 25.43
CA LEU A 14 -5.83 -8.37 25.65
C LEU A 14 -5.03 -8.15 26.95
N ASP A 15 -5.36 -8.88 28.02
CA ASP A 15 -4.66 -8.80 29.29
C ASP A 15 -3.20 -9.29 29.15
N ASP A 16 -2.98 -10.39 28.40
CA ASP A 16 -1.64 -10.90 28.07
C ASP A 16 -0.85 -9.96 27.16
N ARG A 17 -1.47 -9.42 26.11
CA ARG A 17 -0.85 -8.42 25.23
C ARG A 17 -0.47 -7.17 26.01
N ALA A 18 -1.34 -6.68 26.90
CA ALA A 18 -1.05 -5.54 27.77
C ALA A 18 0.13 -5.84 28.72
N LEU A 19 0.19 -7.06 29.26
CA LEU A 19 1.29 -7.52 30.11
C LEU A 19 2.61 -7.55 29.33
N ASN A 20 2.62 -8.14 28.13
CA ASN A 20 3.79 -8.22 27.26
C ASN A 20 4.29 -6.83 26.84
N LEU A 21 3.40 -5.93 26.42
CA LEU A 21 3.73 -4.54 26.12
C LEU A 21 4.29 -3.82 27.35
N SER A 22 3.69 -3.99 28.53
CA SER A 22 4.17 -3.40 29.79
C SER A 22 5.57 -3.90 30.15
N ASN A 23 5.82 -5.20 30.01
CA ASN A 23 7.12 -5.81 30.28
C ASN A 23 8.18 -5.30 29.29
N ARG A 24 7.84 -5.19 27.99
CA ARG A 24 8.73 -4.64 26.98
C ARG A 24 9.06 -3.17 27.26
N ILE A 25 8.07 -2.36 27.61
CA ILE A 25 8.27 -0.95 28.01
C ILE A 25 9.23 -0.88 29.20
N LYS A 26 9.01 -1.67 30.26
CA LYS A 26 9.90 -1.72 31.44
C LYS A 26 11.32 -2.10 31.05
N SER A 27 11.50 -3.08 30.16
CA SER A 27 12.83 -3.51 29.69
C SER A 27 13.57 -2.40 28.94
N LEU A 28 12.88 -1.67 28.04
CA LEU A 28 13.45 -0.55 27.29
C LEU A 28 13.73 0.65 28.19
N GLN A 29 12.87 0.94 29.16
CA GLN A 29 13.12 1.97 30.17
C GLN A 29 14.35 1.64 31.02
N ARG A 30 14.52 0.37 31.41
CA ARG A 30 15.71 -0.08 32.14
C ARG A 30 16.97 0.04 31.29
N MET A 31 16.93 -0.38 30.03
CA MET A 31 18.04 -0.18 29.08
C MET A 31 18.43 1.30 28.97
N MET A 32 17.44 2.21 28.89
CA MET A 32 17.69 3.67 28.88
C MET A 32 18.29 4.22 30.18
N GLN A 33 18.02 3.60 31.32
CA GLN A 33 18.58 3.99 32.62
C GLN A 33 19.97 3.40 32.86
N GLU A 34 20.31 2.30 32.20
CA GLU A 34 21.63 1.65 32.27
C GLU A 34 22.65 2.25 31.28
N THR A 35 22.19 2.82 30.15
CA THR A 35 23.06 3.50 29.16
C THR A 35 23.94 4.62 29.73
N PRO A 36 23.47 5.49 30.66
CA PRO A 36 24.30 6.53 31.29
C PRO A 36 25.51 5.99 32.05
N LYS A 37 25.40 4.79 32.66
CA LYS A 37 26.49 4.17 33.42
C LYS A 37 27.65 3.69 32.52
N GLN A 38 27.36 3.34 31.27
CA GLN A 38 28.39 3.05 30.27
C GLN A 38 29.04 4.34 29.76
N ILE A 39 28.27 5.40 29.53
CA ILE A 39 28.79 6.69 29.04
C ILE A 39 29.76 7.35 30.04
N GLU A 40 29.56 7.19 31.35
CA GLU A 40 30.55 7.64 32.34
C GLU A 40 31.86 6.85 32.33
N PHE A 41 31.84 5.60 31.86
CA PHE A 41 33.00 4.72 31.78
C PHE A 41 33.86 4.98 30.53
N PHE A 42 33.30 5.58 29.48
CA PHE A 42 33.95 5.86 28.19
C PHE A 42 34.27 7.35 27.98
N LYS A 43 34.43 8.13 29.06
CA LYS A 43 34.72 9.59 28.98
C LYS A 43 35.98 9.94 28.18
N ASP A 44 36.86 8.99 27.90
CA ASP A 44 38.14 9.20 27.20
C ASP A 44 38.22 8.63 25.76
N GLU A 45 37.14 8.07 25.17
CA GLU A 45 37.20 7.53 23.80
C GLU A 45 36.18 8.15 22.79
N LYS A 46 36.49 7.91 21.51
CA LYS A 46 36.24 8.69 20.28
C LYS A 46 34.81 9.26 20.09
N LYS A 47 34.72 10.49 19.55
CA LYS A 47 33.50 11.22 19.12
C LYS A 47 32.47 10.41 18.29
N GLY A 48 32.91 9.37 17.56
CA GLY A 48 32.03 8.52 16.74
C GLY A 48 31.08 7.65 17.57
N GLU A 49 31.57 7.07 18.67
CA GLU A 49 30.77 6.17 19.53
C GLU A 49 29.69 6.94 20.31
N GLN A 50 29.98 8.19 20.70
CA GLN A 50 29.00 9.06 21.33
C GLN A 50 27.80 9.34 20.40
N THR A 51 28.05 9.51 19.10
CA THR A 51 26.99 9.81 18.12
C THR A 51 26.09 8.59 17.89
N GLU A 52 26.66 7.39 17.80
CA GLU A 52 25.89 6.13 17.70
C GLU A 52 25.05 5.87 18.96
N LEU A 53 25.58 6.14 20.15
CA LEU A 53 24.86 6.03 21.43
C LEU A 53 23.66 6.99 21.50
N PHE A 54 23.82 8.22 21.00
CA PHE A 54 22.72 9.19 20.90
C PHE A 54 21.62 8.72 19.92
N ASP A 55 22.00 8.22 18.74
CA ASP A 55 21.06 7.69 17.75
C ASP A 55 20.30 6.46 18.25
N GLN A 56 20.96 5.58 19.00
CA GLN A 56 20.32 4.44 19.65
C GLN A 56 19.30 4.89 20.70
N LYS A 57 19.62 5.90 21.51
CA LYS A 57 18.71 6.45 22.52
C LYS A 57 17.46 7.10 21.89
N GLU A 58 17.65 7.83 20.79
CA GLU A 58 16.56 8.39 19.97
C GLU A 58 15.64 7.29 19.42
N LYS A 59 16.20 6.20 18.89
CA LYS A 59 15.42 5.04 18.41
C LYS A 59 14.63 4.37 19.52
N ILE A 60 15.27 4.10 20.67
CA ILE A 60 14.62 3.48 21.83
C ILE A 60 13.50 4.38 22.37
N LYS A 61 13.71 5.70 22.40
CA LYS A 61 12.68 6.66 22.81
C LYS A 61 11.46 6.62 21.90
N LYS A 62 11.67 6.60 20.57
CA LYS A 62 10.59 6.45 19.58
C LYS A 62 9.86 5.10 19.72
N GLU A 63 10.58 4.02 19.96
CA GLU A 63 9.99 2.70 20.21
C GLU A 63 9.15 2.70 21.50
N LEU A 64 9.61 3.37 22.56
CA LEU A 64 8.86 3.52 23.82
C LEU A 64 7.59 4.34 23.67
N GLU A 65 7.62 5.45 22.92
CA GLU A 65 6.42 6.24 22.63
C GLU A 65 5.38 5.39 21.91
N LYS A 66 5.80 4.65 20.87
CA LYS A 66 4.94 3.74 20.11
C LYS A 66 4.34 2.64 20.99
N LEU A 67 5.17 1.96 21.80
CA LEU A 67 4.70 0.89 22.68
C LEU A 67 3.73 1.40 23.75
N LYS A 68 3.92 2.63 24.27
CA LYS A 68 3.00 3.23 25.23
C LYS A 68 1.65 3.56 24.61
N GLU A 69 1.65 4.11 23.40
CA GLU A 69 0.42 4.35 22.64
C GLU A 69 -0.32 3.03 22.36
N GLU A 70 0.40 1.99 21.94
CA GLU A 70 -0.18 0.66 21.74
C GLU A 70 -0.78 0.08 23.04
N LEU A 71 -0.07 0.23 24.17
CA LEU A 71 -0.57 -0.21 25.47
C LEU A 71 -1.85 0.52 25.88
N GLU A 72 -1.94 1.82 25.61
CA GLU A 72 -3.15 2.60 25.91
C GLU A 72 -4.33 2.15 25.04
N ASN A 73 -4.10 1.96 23.74
CA ASN A 73 -5.11 1.42 22.82
C ASN A 73 -5.62 0.04 23.28
N VAL A 74 -4.73 -0.84 23.74
CA VAL A 74 -5.11 -2.17 24.27
C VAL A 74 -5.98 -2.03 25.53
N LYS A 75 -5.66 -1.09 26.43
CA LYS A 75 -6.47 -0.83 27.63
C LYS A 75 -7.83 -0.24 27.29
N GLU A 76 -7.90 0.70 26.35
CA GLU A 76 -9.17 1.26 25.88
C GLU A 76 -10.05 0.17 25.24
N ALA A 77 -9.47 -0.69 24.39
CA ALA A 77 -10.16 -1.84 23.82
C ALA A 77 -10.67 -2.77 24.92
N ARG A 78 -9.85 -3.05 25.94
CA ARG A 78 -10.22 -3.88 27.09
C ARG A 78 -11.38 -3.28 27.90
N GLN A 79 -11.41 -1.96 28.03
CA GLN A 79 -12.46 -1.22 28.71
C GLN A 79 -13.76 -1.21 27.89
N ALA A 80 -13.67 -1.02 26.57
CA ALA A 80 -14.82 -1.07 25.66
C ALA A 80 -15.55 -2.44 25.72
N LEU A 81 -14.81 -3.53 25.96
CA LEU A 81 -15.36 -4.89 26.09
C LEU A 81 -16.07 -5.18 27.43
N LYS A 82 -16.04 -4.25 28.40
CA LYS A 82 -16.72 -4.45 29.70
C LYS A 82 -18.25 -4.37 29.60
N GLY A 83 -18.82 -3.88 28.49
CA GLY A 83 -20.28 -3.74 28.30
C GLY A 83 -20.82 -4.33 26.99
N ILE A 84 -20.00 -5.12 26.27
CA ILE A 84 -20.38 -5.70 24.99
C ILE A 84 -20.99 -7.08 25.20
N HIS A 85 -22.22 -7.26 24.71
CA HIS A 85 -22.93 -8.54 24.73
C HIS A 85 -22.70 -9.39 23.47
N ASP A 86 -22.39 -8.77 22.33
CA ASP A 86 -22.07 -9.43 21.07
C ASP A 86 -20.57 -9.36 20.76
N LYS A 87 -19.91 -10.50 20.55
CA LYS A 87 -18.47 -10.56 20.26
C LYS A 87 -18.13 -9.70 19.02
N PRO A 88 -17.23 -8.72 19.13
CA PRO A 88 -16.69 -8.07 17.94
C PRO A 88 -15.77 -9.05 17.23
N PHE A 89 -15.93 -9.17 15.92
CA PHE A 89 -15.02 -9.97 15.10
C PHE A 89 -13.63 -9.31 15.06
N VAL A 90 -12.60 -10.04 15.47
CA VAL A 90 -11.21 -9.58 15.52
C VAL A 90 -10.30 -10.70 15.04
N TRP A 91 -9.59 -10.43 13.95
CA TRP A 91 -8.75 -11.41 13.25
C TRP A 91 -7.75 -12.13 14.16
N ASP A 92 -7.03 -11.39 15.01
CA ASP A 92 -6.02 -11.97 15.93
C ASP A 92 -6.59 -13.00 16.90
N ILE A 93 -7.91 -13.01 17.11
CA ILE A 93 -8.58 -13.81 18.13
C ILE A 93 -9.44 -14.88 17.49
N ASP A 94 -10.25 -14.50 16.49
CA ASP A 94 -11.05 -15.44 15.71
C ASP A 94 -10.18 -16.41 14.89
N PHE A 95 -8.92 -16.04 14.62
CA PHE A 95 -7.92 -16.86 13.95
C PHE A 95 -6.60 -16.88 14.73
N ALA A 96 -6.68 -17.07 16.05
CA ALA A 96 -5.51 -17.05 16.92
C ALA A 96 -4.41 -18.01 16.45
N GLU A 97 -4.74 -19.19 15.95
CA GLU A 97 -3.80 -20.16 15.39
C GLU A 97 -3.00 -19.65 14.18
N ILE A 98 -3.51 -18.64 13.48
CA ILE A 98 -2.87 -18.02 12.30
C ILE A 98 -2.00 -16.83 12.72
N PHE A 99 -2.45 -16.05 13.70
CA PHE A 99 -1.80 -14.80 14.12
C PHE A 99 -0.86 -14.95 15.33
N SER A 100 -0.97 -16.02 16.12
CA SER A 100 -0.11 -16.26 17.30
C SER A 100 1.23 -16.95 16.98
N GLY A 101 1.36 -17.56 15.80
CA GLY A 101 2.58 -18.26 15.37
C GLY A 101 3.62 -17.34 14.72
N GLU A 102 4.81 -17.90 14.44
CA GLU A 102 5.92 -17.15 13.80
C GLU A 102 5.57 -16.55 12.43
N LYS A 103 4.63 -17.17 11.70
CA LYS A 103 4.14 -16.63 10.43
C LYS A 103 3.35 -15.33 10.62
N ASN A 104 2.54 -15.25 11.68
CA ASN A 104 1.69 -14.11 12.02
C ASN A 104 0.89 -13.57 10.81
N GLY A 105 -0.01 -14.39 10.27
CA GLY A 105 -0.88 -14.03 9.14
C GLY A 105 -1.05 -15.12 8.08
N PHE A 106 -1.99 -14.90 7.17
CA PHE A 106 -2.36 -15.83 6.10
C PHE A 106 -1.28 -15.91 5.01
N ASP A 107 -1.11 -17.10 4.43
CA ASP A 107 -0.23 -17.30 3.27
C ASP A 107 -0.84 -16.68 1.99
N ILE A 108 -2.16 -16.67 1.87
CA ILE A 108 -2.89 -16.09 0.73
C ILE A 108 -4.13 -15.36 1.22
N VAL A 109 -4.34 -14.14 0.72
CA VAL A 109 -5.57 -13.38 0.91
C VAL A 109 -6.17 -13.12 -0.46
N ILE A 110 -7.28 -13.80 -0.75
CA ILE A 110 -8.02 -13.70 -2.02
C ILE A 110 -9.40 -13.08 -1.78
N GLY A 111 -9.87 -12.24 -2.70
CA GLY A 111 -11.17 -11.59 -2.52
C GLY A 111 -11.73 -10.89 -3.75
N ASN A 112 -13.06 -10.75 -3.75
CA ASN A 112 -13.81 -9.90 -4.67
C ASN A 112 -14.60 -8.90 -3.81
N PRO A 113 -13.97 -7.80 -3.35
CA PRO A 113 -14.60 -6.86 -2.42
C PRO A 113 -15.81 -6.14 -3.03
N PRO A 114 -16.68 -5.57 -2.19
CA PRO A 114 -17.89 -4.89 -2.65
C PRO A 114 -17.61 -3.59 -3.42
N TYR A 115 -18.28 -3.42 -4.57
CA TYR A 115 -18.17 -2.24 -5.44
C TYR A 115 -19.12 -1.12 -5.03
N VAL A 116 -18.85 -0.49 -3.88
CA VAL A 116 -19.69 0.60 -3.35
C VAL A 116 -19.01 1.94 -3.62
N ARG A 117 -19.68 2.79 -4.41
CA ARG A 117 -19.24 4.17 -4.66
C ARG A 117 -19.19 4.98 -3.39
N GLN A 118 -18.24 5.92 -3.32
CA GLN A 118 -17.98 6.74 -2.14
C GLN A 118 -19.24 7.40 -1.52
N GLU A 119 -20.24 7.82 -2.30
CA GLU A 119 -21.47 8.46 -1.81
C GLU A 119 -22.39 7.49 -1.05
N LYS A 120 -22.26 6.20 -1.36
CA LYS A 120 -23.09 5.10 -0.83
C LYS A 120 -22.44 4.35 0.33
N ILE A 121 -21.19 4.67 0.67
CA ILE A 121 -20.51 4.09 1.83
C ILE A 121 -21.23 4.51 3.11
N ALA A 122 -21.75 3.54 3.85
CA ALA A 122 -22.52 3.71 5.06
C ALA A 122 -22.32 2.51 6.00
N PRO A 123 -22.62 2.63 7.31
CA PRO A 123 -22.61 1.49 8.22
C PRO A 123 -23.50 0.35 7.70
N PRO A 124 -22.98 -0.87 7.54
CA PRO A 124 -23.72 -1.96 6.90
C PRO A 124 -24.88 -2.50 7.76
N LEU A 125 -24.81 -2.33 9.08
CA LEU A 125 -25.82 -2.83 10.03
C LEU A 125 -26.98 -1.85 10.25
N VAL A 126 -26.93 -0.66 9.63
CA VAL A 126 -27.95 0.37 9.79
C VAL A 126 -28.90 0.30 8.59
N PRO A 127 -30.23 0.16 8.81
CA PRO A 127 -31.21 0.19 7.72
C PRO A 127 -31.06 1.47 6.88
N LYS A 128 -31.16 1.34 5.55
CA LYS A 128 -30.87 2.44 4.61
C LYS A 128 -31.69 3.69 4.89
N GLU A 129 -32.90 3.53 5.38
CA GLU A 129 -33.86 4.60 5.71
C GLU A 129 -33.42 5.41 6.94
N LYS A 130 -32.59 4.83 7.80
CA LYS A 130 -32.05 5.45 9.01
C LYS A 130 -30.64 6.02 8.84
N VAL A 131 -30.01 5.82 7.67
CA VAL A 131 -28.65 6.27 7.42
C VAL A 131 -28.63 7.80 7.25
N THR A 132 -27.96 8.50 8.17
CA THR A 132 -27.70 9.94 8.05
C THR A 132 -26.34 10.23 7.42
N ASN A 133 -26.14 11.45 6.93
CA ASN A 133 -24.85 11.89 6.40
C ASN A 133 -23.73 11.90 7.46
N GLU A 134 -24.09 12.19 8.71
CA GLU A 134 -23.16 12.13 9.84
C GLU A 134 -22.67 10.70 10.06
N MET A 135 -23.58 9.71 10.06
CA MET A 135 -23.22 8.30 10.21
C MET A 135 -22.29 7.82 9.09
N LYS A 136 -22.52 8.25 7.83
CA LYS A 136 -21.61 7.95 6.72
C LYS A 136 -20.23 8.54 6.94
N ARG A 137 -20.15 9.79 7.42
CA ARG A 137 -18.88 10.46 7.72
C ARG A 137 -18.13 9.73 8.83
N THR A 138 -18.80 9.47 9.96
CA THR A 138 -18.21 8.73 11.09
C THR A 138 -17.75 7.34 10.67
N TYR A 139 -18.49 6.65 9.81
CA TYR A 139 -18.10 5.34 9.31
C TYR A 139 -16.85 5.39 8.44
N LYS A 140 -16.77 6.36 7.50
CA LYS A 140 -15.55 6.57 6.70
C LYS A 140 -14.34 6.93 7.56
N ASP A 141 -14.53 7.79 8.57
CA ASP A 141 -13.47 8.14 9.51
C ASP A 141 -13.00 6.90 10.30
N LYS A 142 -13.92 6.02 10.71
CA LYS A 142 -13.57 4.73 11.34
C LYS A 142 -12.78 3.80 10.41
N LEU A 143 -13.19 3.67 9.15
CA LEU A 143 -12.46 2.88 8.14
C LEU A 143 -11.03 3.41 7.99
N GLU A 144 -10.86 4.72 7.85
CA GLU A 144 -9.55 5.35 7.73
C GLU A 144 -8.68 5.15 8.98
N SER A 145 -9.24 5.32 10.18
CA SER A 145 -8.55 5.09 11.45
C SER A 145 -8.09 3.66 11.61
N SER A 146 -8.93 2.68 11.23
CA SER A 146 -8.58 1.26 11.33
C SER A 146 -7.38 0.89 10.46
N ILE A 147 -7.27 1.47 9.26
CA ILE A 147 -6.14 1.26 8.36
C ILE A 147 -4.86 1.95 8.87
N LYS A 148 -5.00 3.17 9.41
CA LYS A 148 -3.88 3.93 9.98
C LYS A 148 -3.23 3.21 11.16
N ALA A 149 -4.01 2.50 11.97
CA ALA A 149 -3.49 1.70 13.07
C ALA A 149 -2.47 0.63 12.61
N HIS A 150 -2.61 0.10 11.40
CA HIS A 150 -1.72 -0.94 10.88
C HIS A 150 -0.52 -0.40 10.07
N PHE A 151 -0.70 0.70 9.35
CA PHE A 151 0.33 1.20 8.43
C PHE A 151 0.96 2.54 8.82
N GLU A 152 0.50 3.18 9.90
CA GLU A 152 1.07 4.40 10.50
C GLU A 152 1.61 5.41 9.46
N ARG A 153 2.92 5.68 9.50
CA ARG A 153 3.66 6.66 8.70
C ARG A 153 3.86 6.24 7.22
N ARG A 154 3.38 5.06 6.84
CA ARG A 154 3.46 4.55 5.46
C ARG A 154 2.30 5.02 4.60
N LEU A 155 1.23 5.53 5.22
CA LEU A 155 0.08 6.09 4.53
C LEU A 155 0.15 7.61 4.45
N PRO A 156 -0.51 8.22 3.45
CA PRO A 156 -0.73 9.65 3.47
C PRO A 156 -1.55 10.07 4.70
N LYS A 157 -1.41 11.33 5.12
CA LYS A 157 -2.14 11.88 6.27
C LYS A 157 -3.65 11.67 6.16
N LYS A 158 -4.18 11.68 4.93
CA LYS A 158 -5.58 11.43 4.65
C LYS A 158 -5.73 10.77 3.27
N LEU A 159 -6.54 9.72 3.21
CA LEU A 159 -6.95 9.11 1.94
C LEU A 159 -7.95 10.02 1.22
N ASP A 160 -7.98 9.98 -0.11
CA ASP A 160 -8.97 10.68 -0.90
C ASP A 160 -10.39 10.23 -0.51
N LYS A 161 -11.22 11.18 -0.06
CA LYS A 161 -12.60 10.92 0.38
C LYS A 161 -13.52 10.42 -0.73
N LYS A 162 -13.10 10.55 -1.99
CA LYS A 162 -13.79 10.03 -3.17
C LYS A 162 -13.45 8.57 -3.48
N SER A 163 -12.62 7.93 -2.66
CA SER A 163 -12.31 6.51 -2.80
C SER A 163 -13.54 5.62 -2.63
N ASP A 164 -13.69 4.66 -3.53
CA ASP A 164 -14.68 3.60 -3.42
C ASP A 164 -14.33 2.62 -2.28
N LEU A 165 -15.33 1.87 -1.80
CA LEU A 165 -15.17 1.03 -0.60
C LEU A 165 -14.06 -0.03 -0.74
N TYR A 166 -13.87 -0.58 -1.94
CA TYR A 166 -12.86 -1.62 -2.16
C TYR A 166 -11.42 -1.12 -1.90
N ILE A 167 -11.16 0.19 -1.94
CA ILE A 167 -9.84 0.76 -1.59
C ILE A 167 -9.50 0.45 -0.13
N TYR A 168 -10.46 0.52 0.78
CA TYR A 168 -10.26 0.16 2.18
C TYR A 168 -9.97 -1.34 2.36
N PHE A 169 -10.61 -2.18 1.53
CA PHE A 169 -10.36 -3.62 1.51
C PHE A 169 -8.95 -3.98 1.02
N TYR A 170 -8.36 -3.21 0.11
CA TYR A 170 -6.95 -3.39 -0.25
C TYR A 170 -6.04 -3.29 0.96
N PHE A 171 -6.19 -2.20 1.72
CA PHE A 171 -5.37 -1.98 2.91
C PHE A 171 -5.61 -3.08 3.94
N HIS A 172 -6.86 -3.38 4.29
CA HIS A 172 -7.16 -4.44 5.26
C HIS A 172 -6.69 -5.82 4.80
N GLY A 173 -6.91 -6.21 3.55
CA GLY A 173 -6.46 -7.52 3.10
C GLY A 173 -4.93 -7.65 3.12
N LEU A 174 -4.19 -6.56 2.90
CA LEU A 174 -2.74 -6.55 3.04
C LEU A 174 -2.26 -6.68 4.50
N THR A 175 -3.04 -6.25 5.50
CA THR A 175 -2.68 -6.43 6.93
C THR A 175 -2.83 -7.87 7.41
N LEU A 176 -3.59 -8.68 6.67
CA LEU A 176 -3.86 -10.08 7.04
C LEU A 176 -2.76 -11.04 6.59
N LEU A 177 -1.86 -10.62 5.70
CA LEU A 177 -0.82 -11.48 5.16
C LEU A 177 0.36 -11.64 6.11
N ASN A 178 0.92 -12.85 6.16
CA ASN A 178 2.26 -13.04 6.69
C ASN A 178 3.34 -12.43 5.75
N SER A 179 4.58 -12.34 6.23
CA SER A 179 5.68 -11.70 5.50
C SER A 179 6.04 -12.31 4.13
N LYS A 180 5.61 -13.55 3.85
CA LYS A 180 5.80 -14.24 2.56
C LYS A 180 4.50 -14.43 1.78
N GLY A 181 3.40 -13.86 2.28
CA GLY A 181 2.08 -14.08 1.76
C GLY A 181 1.84 -13.42 0.39
N THR A 182 0.78 -13.85 -0.28
CA THR A 182 0.34 -13.29 -1.57
C THR A 182 -1.08 -12.74 -1.47
N PHE A 183 -1.24 -11.50 -1.92
CA PHE A 183 -2.52 -10.81 -2.03
C PHE A 183 -3.09 -11.02 -3.43
N CYS A 184 -4.36 -11.39 -3.58
CA CYS A 184 -5.01 -11.58 -4.87
C CYS A 184 -6.46 -11.07 -4.91
N PHE A 185 -6.72 -9.87 -5.40
CA PHE A 185 -8.09 -9.35 -5.47
C PHE A 185 -8.60 -9.19 -6.90
N ILE A 186 -9.91 -9.35 -7.07
CA ILE A 186 -10.65 -8.90 -8.25
C ILE A 186 -11.31 -7.57 -7.87
N THR A 187 -10.94 -6.46 -8.51
CA THR A 187 -11.53 -5.15 -8.22
C THR A 187 -11.83 -4.35 -9.49
N SER A 188 -12.50 -3.20 -9.35
CA SER A 188 -12.64 -2.23 -10.43
C SER A 188 -11.25 -1.75 -10.88
N ASN A 189 -11.10 -1.48 -12.18
CA ASN A 189 -9.88 -0.89 -12.73
C ASN A 189 -9.76 0.63 -12.51
N SER A 190 -10.80 1.27 -11.97
CA SER A 190 -10.90 2.73 -11.88
C SER A 190 -9.76 3.39 -11.10
N TRP A 191 -9.25 2.75 -10.04
CA TRP A 191 -8.14 3.29 -9.24
C TRP A 191 -6.81 3.36 -10.01
N LEU A 192 -6.69 2.69 -11.15
CA LEU A 192 -5.53 2.79 -12.01
C LEU A 192 -5.45 4.14 -12.74
N ASP A 193 -6.57 4.85 -12.91
CA ASP A 193 -6.65 6.03 -13.78
C ASP A 193 -7.36 7.25 -13.18
N VAL A 194 -8.19 7.04 -12.16
CA VAL A 194 -8.94 8.11 -11.49
C VAL A 194 -8.14 8.65 -10.31
N GLY A 195 -8.19 9.97 -10.10
CA GLY A 195 -7.35 10.67 -9.12
C GLY A 195 -7.48 10.20 -7.66
N TYR A 196 -8.58 9.56 -7.27
CA TYR A 196 -8.70 8.97 -5.92
C TYR A 196 -7.75 7.79 -5.70
N GLY A 197 -7.31 7.13 -6.79
CA GLY A 197 -6.44 5.97 -6.72
C GLY A 197 -4.99 6.28 -6.39
N LYS A 198 -4.57 7.55 -6.45
CA LYS A 198 -3.17 7.97 -6.24
C LYS A 198 -2.60 7.53 -4.90
N ASP A 199 -3.40 7.54 -3.83
CA ASP A 199 -2.95 7.19 -2.49
C ASP A 199 -2.68 5.69 -2.38
N LEU A 200 -3.52 4.88 -3.03
CA LEU A 200 -3.30 3.44 -3.15
C LEU A 200 -2.11 3.14 -4.06
N GLN A 201 -2.00 3.79 -5.21
CA GLN A 201 -0.85 3.67 -6.12
C GLN A 201 0.46 3.95 -5.38
N GLN A 202 0.54 5.09 -4.69
CA GLN A 202 1.70 5.47 -3.90
C GLN A 202 2.06 4.41 -2.86
N PHE A 203 1.07 4.00 -2.06
CA PHE A 203 1.29 3.01 -1.02
C PHE A 203 1.81 1.69 -1.61
N LEU A 204 1.21 1.21 -2.70
CA LEU A 204 1.61 -0.05 -3.32
C LEU A 204 3.04 0.02 -3.87
N LEU A 205 3.39 1.10 -4.58
CA LEU A 205 4.73 1.27 -5.15
C LEU A 205 5.83 1.26 -4.09
N GLU A 206 5.57 1.87 -2.93
CA GLU A 206 6.56 1.99 -1.87
C GLU A 206 6.61 0.76 -0.96
N ASN A 207 5.50 0.04 -0.77
CA ASN A 207 5.36 -0.94 0.30
C ASN A 207 5.15 -2.38 -0.15
N VAL A 208 4.84 -2.66 -1.43
CA VAL A 208 4.68 -4.05 -1.90
C VAL A 208 5.44 -4.28 -3.20
N HIS A 209 5.70 -5.55 -3.50
CA HIS A 209 6.00 -5.97 -4.87
C HIS A 209 4.68 -6.20 -5.62
N ILE A 210 4.43 -5.39 -6.64
CA ILE A 210 3.32 -5.54 -7.58
C ILE A 210 3.67 -6.68 -8.55
N LYS A 211 3.38 -7.93 -8.18
CA LYS A 211 3.75 -9.09 -9.01
C LYS A 211 3.10 -9.02 -10.39
N ALA A 212 1.80 -8.71 -10.43
CA ALA A 212 1.06 -8.50 -11.67
C ALA A 212 -0.28 -7.78 -11.46
N ILE A 213 -0.71 -7.06 -12.49
CA ILE A 213 -2.07 -6.52 -12.65
C ILE A 213 -2.59 -7.03 -13.98
N TYR A 214 -3.64 -7.84 -13.95
CA TYR A 214 -4.26 -8.46 -15.10
C TYR A 214 -5.55 -7.75 -15.48
N ASP A 215 -5.70 -7.45 -16.77
CA ASP A 215 -6.91 -6.96 -17.42
C ASP A 215 -7.26 -7.89 -18.59
N ASN A 216 -8.52 -7.89 -19.02
CA ASN A 216 -8.97 -8.71 -20.15
C ASN A 216 -9.79 -7.86 -21.12
N SER A 217 -9.30 -7.70 -22.35
CA SER A 217 -9.99 -6.93 -23.39
C SER A 217 -11.01 -7.74 -24.19
N ALA A 218 -10.99 -9.07 -24.11
CA ALA A 218 -11.82 -9.95 -24.93
C ALA A 218 -13.24 -10.11 -24.38
N LYS A 219 -13.38 -10.14 -23.05
CA LYS A 219 -14.67 -10.38 -22.39
C LYS A 219 -14.71 -9.70 -21.04
N ARG A 220 -15.84 -9.04 -20.73
CA ARG A 220 -16.09 -8.55 -19.37
C ARG A 220 -16.22 -9.74 -18.43
N SER A 221 -15.52 -9.70 -17.28
CA SER A 221 -15.58 -10.76 -16.26
C SER A 221 -16.97 -10.94 -15.65
N PHE A 222 -17.81 -9.90 -15.66
CA PHE A 222 -19.18 -9.94 -15.15
C PHE A 222 -20.14 -9.42 -16.22
N THR A 223 -21.09 -10.26 -16.65
CA THR A 223 -22.05 -9.94 -17.72
C THR A 223 -23.12 -8.91 -17.30
N GLN A 224 -23.37 -8.76 -16.00
CA GLN A 224 -24.42 -7.90 -15.44
C GLN A 224 -23.89 -6.62 -14.76
N ALA A 225 -22.56 -6.44 -14.64
CA ALA A 225 -21.97 -5.27 -13.99
C ALA A 225 -21.32 -4.35 -15.03
N ASP A 226 -21.65 -3.06 -14.98
CA ASP A 226 -21.03 -2.01 -15.82
C ASP A 226 -19.58 -1.67 -15.42
N ILE A 227 -18.94 -2.52 -14.62
CA ILE A 227 -17.64 -2.25 -14.01
C ILE A 227 -16.60 -3.14 -14.69
N ASN A 228 -15.62 -2.51 -15.34
CA ASN A 228 -14.44 -3.21 -15.81
C ASN A 228 -13.58 -3.61 -14.62
N THR A 229 -13.22 -4.89 -14.55
CA THR A 229 -12.48 -5.45 -13.43
C THR A 229 -11.09 -5.90 -13.83
N ILE A 230 -10.16 -5.74 -12.90
CA ILE A 230 -8.80 -6.26 -12.97
C ILE A 230 -8.60 -7.30 -11.88
N ILE A 231 -7.64 -8.19 -12.11
CA ILE A 231 -7.11 -9.09 -11.08
C ILE A 231 -5.74 -8.56 -10.69
N VAL A 232 -5.51 -8.34 -9.41
CA VAL A 232 -4.22 -7.88 -8.90
C VAL A 232 -3.56 -8.98 -8.10
N VAL A 233 -2.24 -9.10 -8.22
CA VAL A 233 -1.44 -10.03 -7.43
C VAL A 233 -0.26 -9.28 -6.85
N PHE A 234 -0.19 -9.18 -5.52
CA PHE A 234 0.87 -8.47 -4.80
C PHE A 234 1.57 -9.37 -3.79
N SER A 235 2.79 -9.02 -3.39
CA SER A 235 3.39 -9.55 -2.17
C SER A 235 2.72 -8.98 -0.92
N ALA A 236 3.00 -9.59 0.23
CA ALA A 236 2.81 -8.94 1.51
C ALA A 236 3.59 -7.60 1.60
N PRO A 237 3.17 -6.68 2.50
CA PRO A 237 3.90 -5.46 2.80
C PRO A 237 5.36 -5.73 3.18
N LEU A 238 6.27 -5.05 2.50
CA LEU A 238 7.72 -5.13 2.70
C LEU A 238 8.13 -4.47 4.02
N LYS A 239 9.33 -4.82 4.52
CA LYS A 239 9.77 -4.42 5.86
C LYS A 239 9.97 -2.92 5.98
N GLN A 240 10.54 -2.26 4.97
CA GLN A 240 10.74 -0.81 4.97
C GLN A 240 10.01 -0.16 3.81
N ARG A 241 9.52 1.05 4.06
CA ARG A 241 8.94 1.91 3.03
C ARG A 241 10.01 2.24 1.99
N GLY A 242 9.66 2.10 0.70
CA GLY A 242 10.55 2.34 -0.42
C GLY A 242 11.21 1.08 -0.97
N GLU A 243 11.21 -0.04 -0.23
CA GLU A 243 11.72 -1.32 -0.74
C GLU A 243 10.94 -1.79 -1.98
N GLY A 244 9.67 -1.39 -2.14
CA GLY A 244 8.90 -1.70 -3.33
C GLY A 244 9.54 -1.16 -4.61
N LEU A 245 10.22 -0.02 -4.54
CA LEU A 245 10.75 0.70 -5.71
C LEU A 245 11.87 -0.05 -6.43
N SER A 246 12.54 -1.01 -5.80
CA SER A 246 13.56 -1.85 -6.45
C SER A 246 12.96 -2.97 -7.30
N ASN A 247 11.65 -3.20 -7.21
CA ASN A 247 10.96 -4.26 -7.94
C ASN A 247 10.44 -3.79 -9.30
N TYR A 248 10.00 -4.76 -10.10
CA TYR A 248 9.28 -4.55 -11.34
C TYR A 248 7.80 -4.92 -11.16
N ALA A 249 6.94 -4.04 -11.65
CA ALA A 249 5.50 -4.27 -11.75
C ALA A 249 5.14 -4.79 -13.14
N LYS A 250 4.34 -5.85 -13.21
CA LYS A 250 3.84 -6.37 -14.49
C LYS A 250 2.40 -5.94 -14.75
N PHE A 251 2.15 -5.42 -15.94
CA PHE A 251 0.81 -5.14 -16.46
C PHE A 251 0.52 -6.14 -17.57
N VAL A 252 -0.54 -6.93 -17.39
CA VAL A 252 -0.88 -8.04 -18.28
C VAL A 252 -2.26 -7.78 -18.87
N LEU A 253 -2.33 -7.70 -20.20
CA LEU A 253 -3.59 -7.60 -20.93
C LEU A 253 -3.83 -8.91 -21.67
N PHE A 254 -4.85 -9.67 -21.29
CA PHE A 254 -5.33 -10.80 -22.07
C PHE A 254 -6.16 -10.31 -23.25
N LYS A 255 -5.84 -10.80 -24.45
CA LYS A 255 -6.51 -10.50 -25.72
C LYS A 255 -7.56 -11.54 -26.11
N LYS A 256 -7.59 -12.66 -25.37
CA LYS A 256 -8.57 -13.74 -25.50
C LYS A 256 -9.25 -13.99 -24.15
N PRO A 257 -10.42 -14.65 -24.13
CA PRO A 257 -11.10 -15.04 -22.90
C PRO A 257 -10.19 -15.83 -21.96
N PHE A 258 -10.44 -15.72 -20.65
CA PHE A 258 -9.61 -16.37 -19.62
C PHE A 258 -9.50 -17.88 -19.82
N GLU A 259 -10.58 -18.50 -20.30
CA GLU A 259 -10.70 -19.92 -20.59
C GLU A 259 -9.65 -20.41 -21.61
N ASP A 260 -9.19 -19.53 -22.51
CA ASP A 260 -8.23 -19.86 -23.57
C ASP A 260 -6.77 -19.56 -23.18
N VAL A 261 -6.55 -18.74 -22.14
CA VAL A 261 -5.23 -18.16 -21.85
C VAL A 261 -4.70 -18.50 -20.46
N LEU A 262 -5.54 -18.94 -19.53
CA LEU A 262 -5.14 -19.34 -18.18
C LEU A 262 -4.55 -20.76 -18.15
N THR A 263 -3.46 -20.97 -18.89
CA THR A 263 -2.68 -22.21 -18.81
C THR A 263 -1.45 -22.00 -17.91
N SER A 264 -0.96 -23.06 -17.26
CA SER A 264 0.25 -22.98 -16.44
C SER A 264 1.45 -22.48 -17.23
N GLN A 265 1.57 -22.90 -18.50
CA GLN A 265 2.65 -22.46 -19.38
C GLN A 265 2.62 -20.94 -19.60
N ASN A 266 1.45 -20.38 -19.91
CA ASN A 266 1.30 -18.94 -20.12
C ASN A 266 1.60 -18.16 -18.83
N LEU A 267 1.12 -18.64 -17.67
CA LEU A 267 1.37 -17.96 -16.40
C LEU A 267 2.87 -17.95 -16.03
N ILE A 268 3.58 -19.06 -16.26
CA ILE A 268 5.04 -19.14 -16.06
C ILE A 268 5.77 -18.22 -17.03
N GLU A 269 5.35 -18.15 -18.31
CA GLU A 269 5.95 -17.24 -19.27
C GLU A 269 5.74 -15.78 -18.84
N ILE A 270 4.52 -15.40 -18.49
CA ILE A 270 4.14 -14.06 -18.00
C ILE A 270 5.00 -13.66 -16.79
N GLU A 271 5.20 -14.57 -15.84
CA GLU A 271 6.02 -14.31 -14.65
C GLU A 271 7.49 -14.02 -14.99
N ASN A 272 8.03 -14.62 -16.06
CA ASN A 272 9.43 -14.49 -16.45
C ASN A 272 9.72 -13.34 -17.41
N VAL A 273 8.70 -12.63 -17.91
CA VAL A 273 8.90 -11.45 -18.78
C VAL A 273 9.65 -10.35 -18.03
N LYS A 274 10.77 -9.90 -18.60
CA LYS A 274 11.62 -8.83 -18.03
C LYS A 274 11.24 -7.44 -18.53
N ASP A 275 10.89 -7.31 -19.81
CA ASP A 275 10.53 -6.04 -20.46
C ASP A 275 9.11 -6.12 -21.03
N THR A 276 8.96 -6.20 -22.35
CA THR A 276 7.66 -6.30 -23.01
C THR A 276 7.57 -7.60 -23.81
N LEU A 277 6.45 -8.30 -23.68
CA LEU A 277 6.11 -9.46 -24.51
C LEU A 277 4.73 -9.22 -25.09
N ASN A 278 4.59 -9.38 -26.40
CA ASN A 278 3.32 -9.22 -27.08
C ASN A 278 3.04 -10.44 -27.95
N THR A 279 1.98 -11.19 -27.62
CA THR A 279 1.55 -12.40 -28.34
C THR A 279 0.13 -12.23 -28.85
N ASP A 280 -0.39 -13.19 -29.61
CA ASP A 280 -1.80 -13.19 -30.03
C ASP A 280 -2.78 -13.37 -28.86
N SER A 281 -2.31 -13.93 -27.74
CA SER A 281 -3.14 -14.27 -26.59
C SER A 281 -3.07 -13.23 -25.47
N TYR A 282 -1.92 -12.58 -25.28
CA TYR A 282 -1.73 -11.56 -24.24
C TYR A 282 -0.58 -10.60 -24.55
N ARG A 283 -0.57 -9.49 -23.82
CA ARG A 283 0.56 -8.57 -23.74
C ARG A 283 0.99 -8.42 -22.29
N VAL A 284 2.30 -8.44 -22.05
CA VAL A 284 2.90 -8.14 -20.74
C VAL A 284 3.81 -6.93 -20.92
N ILE A 285 3.64 -5.93 -20.06
CA ILE A 285 4.58 -4.81 -19.91
C ILE A 285 5.12 -4.83 -18.49
N SER A 286 6.40 -5.10 -18.35
CA SER A 286 7.16 -5.04 -17.11
C SER A 286 7.76 -3.64 -16.96
N VAL A 287 7.51 -2.99 -15.83
CA VAL A 287 7.93 -1.61 -15.57
C VAL A 287 8.60 -1.54 -14.21
N PRO A 288 9.79 -0.92 -14.08
CA PRO A 288 10.36 -0.64 -12.77
C PRO A 288 9.36 0.14 -11.90
N GLN A 289 9.09 -0.30 -10.66
CA GLN A 289 8.20 0.42 -9.75
C GLN A 289 8.71 1.83 -9.47
N LYS A 290 10.04 2.02 -9.41
CA LYS A 290 10.64 3.35 -9.34
C LYS A 290 10.23 4.27 -10.50
N LYS A 291 10.16 3.76 -11.73
CA LYS A 291 9.72 4.55 -12.89
C LYS A 291 8.24 4.93 -12.76
N LEU A 292 7.39 4.00 -12.33
CA LEU A 292 5.97 4.30 -12.05
C LEU A 292 5.80 5.37 -10.97
N PHE A 293 6.70 5.36 -9.98
CA PHE A 293 6.73 6.35 -8.91
C PHE A 293 7.14 7.73 -9.44
N GLU A 294 8.22 7.80 -10.22
CA GLU A 294 8.70 9.03 -10.88
C GLU A 294 7.65 9.65 -11.80
N GLU A 295 6.96 8.82 -12.59
CA GLU A 295 5.93 9.28 -13.51
C GLU A 295 4.68 9.85 -12.82
N GLY A 296 4.43 9.47 -11.57
CA GLY A 296 3.34 10.04 -10.77
C GLY A 296 3.80 11.13 -9.81
N TRP A 297 5.07 11.54 -9.87
CA TRP A 297 5.64 12.56 -8.98
C TRP A 297 5.60 13.95 -9.62
N GLU A 298 5.06 14.92 -8.88
CA GLU A 298 4.96 16.31 -9.29
C GLU A 298 5.89 17.17 -8.44
N TYR A 299 6.84 17.84 -9.11
CA TYR A 299 7.73 18.81 -8.48
C TYR A 299 7.08 20.21 -8.50
N PRO A 300 7.34 21.07 -7.51
CA PRO A 300 6.92 22.47 -7.56
C PRO A 300 7.53 23.19 -8.77
N GLU A 301 6.81 24.17 -9.32
CA GLU A 301 7.15 24.87 -10.57
C GLU A 301 8.52 25.56 -10.51
N ASP A 302 8.92 26.08 -9.34
CA ASP A 302 10.14 26.87 -9.15
C ASP A 302 11.42 26.03 -8.89
N ILE A 303 11.39 24.72 -9.14
CA ILE A 303 12.51 23.81 -8.81
C ILE A 303 13.38 23.52 -10.05
N THR A 304 14.67 23.89 -9.94
CA THR A 304 15.70 23.57 -10.95
C THR A 304 16.00 22.07 -11.05
N GLU A 305 16.51 21.62 -12.20
CA GLU A 305 16.94 20.21 -12.38
C GLU A 305 18.02 19.78 -11.36
N ASN A 306 18.90 20.69 -10.95
CA ASN A 306 19.90 20.42 -9.92
C ASN A 306 19.23 20.14 -8.56
N HIS A 307 18.18 20.88 -8.21
CA HIS A 307 17.39 20.62 -7.01
C HIS A 307 16.64 19.28 -7.11
N LYS A 308 16.07 18.93 -8.28
CA LYS A 308 15.44 17.63 -8.49
C LYS A 308 16.44 16.48 -8.29
N LYS A 309 17.66 16.61 -8.84
CA LYS A 309 18.72 15.59 -8.65
C LYS A 309 19.20 15.49 -7.21
N ALA A 310 19.38 16.62 -6.52
CA ALA A 310 19.89 16.69 -5.16
C ALA A 310 18.91 16.12 -4.13
N PHE A 311 17.65 16.51 -4.23
CA PHE A 311 16.64 16.19 -3.21
C PHE A 311 15.66 15.09 -3.61
N LYS A 312 15.58 14.74 -4.91
CA LYS A 312 14.74 13.65 -5.44
C LYS A 312 13.31 13.75 -4.88
N PHE A 313 12.77 12.65 -4.36
CA PHE A 313 11.42 12.56 -3.79
C PHE A 313 11.25 13.23 -2.42
N ASN A 314 12.25 13.97 -1.93
CA ASN A 314 12.10 14.80 -0.72
C ASN A 314 11.44 16.15 -1.02
N ILE A 315 11.29 16.52 -2.30
CA ILE A 315 10.54 17.71 -2.71
C ILE A 315 9.47 17.34 -3.74
N GLY A 316 8.28 17.92 -3.57
CA GLY A 316 7.11 17.62 -4.40
C GLY A 316 6.13 16.67 -3.70
N LYS A 317 5.23 16.10 -4.49
CA LYS A 317 4.20 15.18 -4.01
C LYS A 317 3.85 14.16 -5.09
N TYR A 318 3.45 12.98 -4.68
CA TYR A 318 2.86 12.01 -5.59
C TYR A 318 1.42 12.42 -5.91
N THR A 319 1.09 12.56 -7.19
CA THR A 319 -0.25 12.91 -7.68
C THR A 319 -0.93 11.78 -8.45
N GLY A 320 -0.24 10.65 -8.62
CA GLY A 320 -0.75 9.47 -9.33
C GLY A 320 -0.49 9.55 -10.83
N ASN A 321 -0.74 8.44 -11.52
CA ASN A 321 -0.70 8.38 -12.97
C ASN A 321 -1.83 7.48 -13.51
N LYS A 322 -2.04 7.48 -14.82
CA LYS A 322 -3.04 6.69 -15.55
C LYS A 322 -2.47 5.34 -15.96
N TRP A 323 -2.17 4.48 -14.99
CA TRP A 323 -1.53 3.18 -15.23
C TRP A 323 -2.35 2.30 -16.16
N GLY A 324 -3.67 2.28 -16.01
CA GLY A 324 -4.53 1.44 -16.83
C GLY A 324 -4.56 1.92 -18.27
N GLY A 325 -4.67 3.23 -18.48
CA GLY A 325 -4.60 3.84 -19.80
C GLY A 325 -3.25 3.59 -20.45
N LYS A 326 -2.16 3.77 -19.71
CA LYS A 326 -0.79 3.72 -20.23
C LYS A 326 -0.28 2.30 -20.44
N TYR A 327 -0.41 1.41 -19.47
CA TYR A 327 0.28 0.11 -19.47
C TYR A 327 -0.62 -1.07 -19.80
N LEU A 328 -1.94 -0.95 -19.62
CA LEU A 328 -2.87 -2.01 -20.02
C LEU A 328 -3.46 -1.74 -21.40
N ARG A 329 -3.90 -0.50 -21.70
CA ARG A 329 -4.72 -0.22 -22.89
C ARG A 329 -4.04 0.57 -24.01
N ALA A 330 -2.94 1.28 -23.75
CA ALA A 330 -2.26 2.03 -24.81
C ALA A 330 -1.70 1.07 -25.88
N PRO A 331 -1.82 1.39 -27.18
CA PRO A 331 -1.22 0.58 -28.24
C PRO A 331 0.32 0.72 -28.23
N ASP A 332 1.05 -0.24 -28.81
CA ASP A 332 2.52 -0.24 -28.77
C ASP A 332 3.13 1.03 -29.40
N ILE A 333 2.46 1.57 -30.44
CA ILE A 333 2.84 2.83 -31.09
C ILE A 333 2.92 4.02 -30.12
N PHE A 334 2.13 4.01 -29.03
CA PHE A 334 2.18 5.06 -28.01
C PHE A 334 3.58 5.13 -27.36
N PHE A 335 4.18 3.98 -27.06
CA PHE A 335 5.51 3.93 -26.46
C PHE A 335 6.61 4.27 -27.47
N THR A 336 6.45 3.84 -28.72
CA THR A 336 7.36 4.25 -29.81
C THR A 336 7.33 5.76 -30.02
N ILE A 337 6.16 6.38 -29.96
CA ILE A 337 6.03 7.84 -30.05
C ILE A 337 6.70 8.51 -28.84
N LEU A 338 6.46 8.03 -27.61
CA LEU A 338 7.10 8.60 -26.42
C LEU A 338 8.63 8.49 -26.46
N GLU A 339 9.17 7.37 -26.95
CA GLU A 339 10.60 7.17 -27.08
C GLU A 339 11.20 8.11 -28.14
N LYS A 340 10.56 8.21 -29.32
CA LYS A 340 10.97 9.17 -30.36
C LYS A 340 10.84 10.61 -29.89
N ALA A 341 9.79 10.93 -29.12
CA ALA A 341 9.57 12.27 -28.59
C ALA A 341 10.68 12.73 -27.63
N LYS A 342 11.41 11.81 -26.96
CA LYS A 342 12.58 12.18 -26.14
C LYS A 342 13.69 12.85 -26.95
N ARG A 343 13.71 12.66 -28.27
CA ARG A 343 14.67 13.29 -29.18
C ARG A 343 14.34 14.75 -29.47
N TYR A 344 13.17 15.22 -29.06
CA TYR A 344 12.68 16.54 -29.39
C TYR A 344 12.47 17.37 -28.13
N ARG A 345 12.94 18.62 -28.14
CA ARG A 345 12.50 19.63 -27.17
C ARG A 345 11.25 20.33 -27.69
N PHE A 346 10.31 20.57 -26.79
CA PHE A 346 9.05 21.24 -27.08
C PHE A 346 8.92 22.46 -26.16
N PHE A 347 8.41 23.58 -26.66
CA PHE A 347 7.87 24.66 -25.83
C PHE A 347 6.42 24.92 -26.19
N GLU A 348 5.63 25.37 -25.21
CA GLU A 348 4.27 25.85 -25.43
C GLU A 348 4.29 27.36 -25.64
N TYR A 349 3.76 27.84 -26.76
CA TYR A 349 3.62 29.26 -27.06
C TYR A 349 2.21 29.54 -27.55
N ASN A 350 1.50 30.42 -26.83
CA ASN A 350 0.10 30.77 -27.09
C ASN A 350 -0.82 29.53 -27.22
N GLY A 351 -0.66 28.54 -26.34
CA GLY A 351 -1.47 27.32 -26.33
C GLY A 351 -1.14 26.31 -27.44
N LYS A 352 -0.04 26.51 -28.18
CA LYS A 352 0.44 25.59 -29.20
C LYS A 352 1.79 25.01 -28.81
N ILE A 353 1.92 23.70 -28.95
CA ILE A 353 3.21 23.00 -28.80
C ILE A 353 4.03 23.23 -30.06
N VAL A 354 5.22 23.81 -29.91
CA VAL A 354 6.18 24.04 -30.99
C VAL A 354 7.40 23.14 -30.75
N ILE A 355 7.81 22.40 -31.79
CA ILE A 355 9.04 21.61 -31.78
C ILE A 355 10.22 22.56 -32.01
N VAL A 356 11.20 22.51 -31.11
CA VAL A 356 12.24 23.53 -31.00
C VAL A 356 13.56 23.03 -31.56
N GLU A 357 13.91 21.77 -31.29
CA GLU A 357 15.23 21.24 -31.57
C GLU A 357 15.20 19.69 -31.55
N ASP A 358 15.93 19.06 -32.47
CA ASP A 358 16.29 17.63 -32.40
C ASP A 358 17.59 17.50 -31.61
N ILE A 359 17.52 16.90 -30.42
CA ILE A 359 18.63 16.84 -29.46
C ILE A 359 19.40 15.51 -29.52
N THR A 360 19.28 14.76 -30.63
CA THR A 360 19.91 13.44 -30.77
C THR A 360 21.44 13.46 -30.56
N GLU A 361 22.14 14.52 -30.95
CA GLU A 361 23.60 14.65 -30.80
C GLU A 361 24.06 15.02 -29.37
N MET A 362 23.16 15.43 -28.47
CA MET A 362 23.50 15.84 -27.10
C MET A 362 23.35 14.74 -26.04
N VAL A 363 22.94 13.53 -26.44
CA VAL A 363 22.64 12.40 -25.53
C VAL A 363 23.74 11.32 -25.56
N GLU A 364 24.76 11.45 -26.42
CA GLU A 364 25.88 10.50 -26.55
C GLU A 364 27.17 10.91 -25.78
N GLU A 365 27.14 11.96 -24.96
CA GLU A 365 28.18 12.27 -23.95
C GLU A 365 27.65 12.03 -22.53
#